data_AF-A0A4Y2GIS9-F1
#
_entry.id   AF-A0A4Y2GIS9-F1
#
_cell.length_a   1.000
_cell.length_b   1.000
_cell.length_c   1.000
_cell.angle_alpha   90.00
_cell.angle_beta   90.00
_cell.angle_gamma   90.00
#
_symmetry.space_group_name_H-M   'P 1'
#
loop_
_entity.id
_entity.type
_entity.pdbx_description
1 polymer ?
#
loop_
_entity_poly.entity_id
_entity_poly.type
_entity_poly.pdbx_seq_one_letter_code
_entity_poly.pdbx_strand_id
1 'polypeptide(L)'
;MKLSSSEKFPLKFCCHRWLENVPCAERAIEIWTDICKYVSKVDYGALLKVTCQSYCIIARTTKDKLITVLSVAKMLQPFLVLYQRYKPLVPFLAGDLFTLVKNILEHFQVLKHDKCKSINSISSLCSFYFADVVNFNCADKVSIGFIGDELLKKKRAKKEASDKDVLDLKRNCQRFILRMLQTLMGKVSHFVLYCWKCLLL
;
A
#
# COMPACT_ATOMS: atom_id res chain seq x y z
N MET A 1 -16.20 30.13 -13.92
CA MET A 1 -15.18 30.08 -12.84
C MET A 1 -14.23 28.91 -13.12
N LYS A 2 -12.95 29.16 -13.43
CA LYS A 2 -11.96 28.09 -13.68
C LYS A 2 -11.33 27.67 -12.35
N LEU A 3 -11.62 26.46 -11.88
CA LEU A 3 -11.22 25.96 -10.55
C LEU A 3 -9.81 25.37 -10.53
N SER A 4 -9.40 24.74 -11.63
CA SER A 4 -8.06 24.24 -11.89
C SER A 4 -7.65 24.53 -13.33
N SER A 5 -6.36 24.71 -13.57
CA SER A 5 -5.75 24.73 -14.90
C SER A 5 -5.47 23.34 -15.46
N SER A 6 -5.61 22.29 -14.63
CA SER A 6 -5.44 20.89 -15.04
C SER A 6 -6.63 20.41 -15.84
N GLU A 7 -6.36 19.86 -17.02
CA GLU A 7 -7.34 19.15 -17.87
C GLU A 7 -7.37 17.64 -17.56
N LYS A 8 -6.65 17.20 -16.53
CA LYS A 8 -6.51 15.78 -16.19
C LYS A 8 -7.68 15.33 -15.32
N PHE A 9 -8.39 14.32 -15.81
CA PHE A 9 -9.49 13.67 -15.11
C PHE A 9 -9.05 12.36 -14.43
N PRO A 10 -9.82 11.86 -13.43
CA PRO A 10 -9.62 10.53 -12.89
C PRO A 10 -9.60 9.46 -13.99
N LEU A 11 -8.73 8.46 -13.85
CA LEU A 11 -8.76 7.28 -14.72
C LEU A 11 -9.80 6.27 -14.23
N LYS A 12 -10.29 5.44 -15.15
CA LYS A 12 -11.25 4.37 -14.84
C LYS A 12 -10.58 3.30 -13.98
N PHE A 13 -10.99 3.22 -12.72
CA PHE A 13 -10.57 2.16 -11.81
C PHE A 13 -11.13 0.80 -12.23
N CYS A 14 -10.30 -0.23 -12.15
CA CYS A 14 -10.64 -1.59 -12.55
C CYS A 14 -10.62 -2.56 -11.35
N CYS A 15 -11.78 -2.97 -10.85
CA CYS A 15 -11.87 -3.79 -9.62
C CYS A 15 -11.22 -5.18 -9.73
N HIS A 16 -11.21 -5.78 -10.92
CA HIS A 16 -10.67 -7.13 -11.15
C HIS A 16 -9.23 -7.17 -11.70
N ARG A 17 -8.70 -6.05 -12.23
CA ARG A 17 -7.38 -5.97 -12.88
C ARG A 17 -6.52 -4.91 -12.20
N TRP A 18 -6.13 -5.24 -10.98
CA TRP A 18 -5.36 -4.36 -10.10
C TRP A 18 -4.02 -3.87 -10.67
N LEU A 19 -3.39 -4.63 -11.56
CA LEU A 19 -2.20 -4.19 -12.29
C LEU A 19 -2.42 -2.89 -13.09
N GLU A 20 -3.64 -2.69 -13.59
CA GLU A 20 -4.04 -1.50 -14.36
C GLU A 20 -4.36 -0.31 -13.45
N ASN A 21 -4.40 -0.51 -12.12
CA ASN A 21 -4.80 0.52 -11.16
C ASN A 21 -3.63 1.35 -10.62
N VAL A 22 -2.36 0.98 -10.88
CA VAL A 22 -1.23 1.83 -10.48
C VAL A 22 -1.31 3.21 -11.16
N PRO A 23 -1.51 3.32 -12.49
CA PRO A 23 -1.75 4.61 -13.13
C PRO A 23 -2.97 5.35 -12.57
N CYS A 24 -4.03 4.63 -12.18
CA CYS A 24 -5.21 5.23 -11.57
C CYS A 24 -4.89 5.89 -10.22
N ALA A 25 -4.10 5.21 -9.37
CA ALA A 25 -3.66 5.72 -8.09
C ALA A 25 -2.68 6.91 -8.24
N GLU A 26 -1.78 6.86 -9.22
CA GLU A 26 -0.90 7.98 -9.55
C GLU A 26 -1.69 9.20 -10.03
N ARG A 27 -2.66 8.99 -10.94
CA ARG A 27 -3.57 10.07 -11.39
C ARG A 27 -4.37 10.64 -10.21
N ALA A 28 -4.85 9.79 -9.31
CA ALA A 28 -5.58 10.24 -8.13
C ALA A 28 -4.73 11.16 -7.24
N ILE A 29 -3.44 10.86 -7.03
CA ILE A 29 -2.51 11.72 -6.30
C ILE A 29 -2.27 13.04 -7.05
N GLU A 30 -2.08 12.97 -8.37
CA GLU A 30 -1.83 14.13 -9.21
C GLU A 30 -2.96 15.17 -9.13
N ILE A 31 -4.21 14.72 -9.24
CA ILE A 31 -5.38 15.60 -9.20
C ILE A 31 -5.86 15.89 -7.76
N TRP A 32 -5.27 15.25 -6.75
CA TRP A 32 -5.76 15.31 -5.36
C TRP A 32 -5.80 16.74 -4.82
N THR A 33 -4.78 17.54 -5.16
CA THR A 33 -4.71 18.93 -4.70
C THR A 33 -5.87 19.78 -5.21
N ASP A 34 -6.30 19.54 -6.45
CA ASP A 34 -7.44 20.23 -7.05
C ASP A 34 -8.77 19.73 -6.48
N ILE A 35 -8.89 18.43 -6.19
CA ILE A 35 -10.03 17.86 -5.46
C ILE A 35 -10.17 18.52 -4.08
N CYS A 36 -9.07 18.66 -3.33
CA CYS A 36 -9.09 19.36 -2.04
C CYS A 36 -9.54 20.81 -2.18
N LYS A 37 -9.02 21.56 -3.15
CA LYS A 37 -9.44 22.96 -3.41
C LYS A 37 -10.93 23.06 -3.73
N TYR A 38 -11.47 22.12 -4.52
CA TYR A 38 -12.88 22.07 -4.86
C TYR A 38 -13.74 21.85 -3.61
N VAL A 39 -13.43 20.84 -2.81
CA VAL A 39 -14.15 20.54 -1.56
C VAL A 39 -14.11 21.74 -0.61
N SER A 40 -12.95 22.37 -0.42
CA SER A 40 -12.85 23.57 0.42
C SER A 40 -13.78 24.69 -0.06
N LYS A 41 -13.85 24.96 -1.37
CA LYS A 41 -14.74 26.03 -1.91
C LYS A 41 -16.22 25.72 -1.72
N VAL A 42 -16.61 24.45 -1.81
CA VAL A 42 -17.99 24.03 -1.50
C VAL A 42 -18.27 24.20 0.00
N ASP A 43 -17.33 23.81 0.87
CA ASP A 43 -17.47 23.92 2.33
C ASP A 43 -17.54 25.38 2.81
N TYR A 44 -16.79 26.30 2.19
CA TYR A 44 -16.84 27.74 2.47
C TYR A 44 -18.02 28.48 1.81
N GLY A 45 -18.91 27.77 1.08
CA GLY A 45 -20.07 28.36 0.43
C GLY A 45 -19.77 29.19 -0.82
N ALA A 46 -18.55 29.13 -1.34
CA ALA A 46 -18.15 29.81 -2.58
C ALA A 46 -18.67 29.09 -3.84
N LEU A 47 -19.15 27.86 -3.69
CA LEU A 47 -19.81 27.05 -4.73
C LEU A 47 -21.13 26.48 -4.19
N LEU A 48 -22.01 26.05 -5.10
CA LEU A 48 -23.26 25.40 -4.75
C LEU A 48 -23.00 24.17 -3.87
N LYS A 49 -23.84 24.00 -2.83
CA LYS A 49 -23.79 22.85 -1.94
C LYS A 49 -24.11 21.58 -2.73
N VAL A 50 -23.19 20.64 -2.74
CA VAL A 50 -23.37 19.33 -3.35
C VAL A 50 -23.71 18.31 -2.26
N THR A 51 -24.82 17.59 -2.41
CA THR A 51 -25.33 16.64 -1.40
C THR A 51 -25.25 15.18 -1.85
N CYS A 52 -24.74 14.91 -3.05
CA CYS A 52 -24.69 13.55 -3.58
C CYS A 52 -23.68 12.67 -2.81
N GLN A 53 -23.96 11.36 -2.79
CA GLN A 53 -23.17 10.40 -2.02
C GLN A 53 -21.70 10.32 -2.48
N SER A 54 -21.43 10.46 -3.78
CA SER A 54 -20.07 10.49 -4.31
C SER A 54 -19.28 11.69 -3.79
N TYR A 55 -19.88 12.88 -3.74
CA TYR A 55 -19.26 14.06 -3.12
C TYR A 55 -19.01 13.84 -1.62
N CYS A 56 -20.00 13.32 -0.89
CA CYS A 56 -19.85 13.05 0.55
C CYS A 56 -18.69 12.08 0.85
N ILE A 57 -18.46 11.08 0.00
CA ILE A 57 -17.30 10.20 0.11
C ILE A 57 -16.02 11.00 -0.09
N ILE A 58 -15.90 11.72 -1.21
CA ILE A 58 -14.70 12.52 -1.53
C ILE A 58 -14.40 13.54 -0.44
N ALA A 59 -15.40 14.27 0.05
CA ALA A 59 -15.25 15.29 1.09
C ALA A 59 -14.86 14.71 2.46
N ARG A 60 -15.21 13.44 2.74
CA ARG A 60 -14.66 12.71 3.89
C ARG A 60 -13.22 12.30 3.62
N THR A 61 -12.95 11.78 2.42
CA THR A 61 -11.63 11.27 2.04
C THR A 61 -10.57 12.37 1.89
N THR A 62 -10.93 13.61 1.53
CA THR A 62 -10.00 14.76 1.55
C THR A 62 -9.48 15.09 2.96
N LYS A 63 -10.18 14.61 4.00
CA LYS A 63 -9.73 14.68 5.39
C LYS A 63 -8.82 13.51 5.77
N ASP A 64 -8.82 12.43 4.99
CA ASP A 64 -7.99 11.23 5.20
C ASP A 64 -6.62 11.32 4.48
N LYS A 65 -5.61 10.70 5.10
CA LYS A 65 -4.20 10.74 4.67
C LYS A 65 -3.84 9.47 3.89
N LEU A 66 -4.38 9.31 2.68
CA LEU A 66 -4.23 8.12 1.82
C LEU A 66 -2.90 8.07 1.05
N ILE A 67 -1.79 7.77 1.72
CA ILE A 67 -0.48 7.64 1.04
C ILE A 67 0.00 6.18 0.96
N THR A 68 -0.46 5.31 1.86
CA THR A 68 0.09 3.96 2.05
C THR A 68 -0.20 2.97 0.91
N VAL A 69 -1.30 3.14 0.17
CA VAL A 69 -1.75 2.12 -0.80
C VAL A 69 -0.90 2.12 -2.08
N LEU A 70 -0.37 3.28 -2.50
CA LEU A 70 0.40 3.38 -3.75
C LEU A 70 1.78 2.73 -3.63
N SER A 71 2.48 2.89 -2.51
CA SER A 71 3.82 2.31 -2.32
C SER A 71 3.79 0.78 -2.39
N VAL A 72 2.77 0.17 -1.80
CA VAL A 72 2.55 -1.29 -1.87
C VAL A 72 2.23 -1.73 -3.29
N ALA A 73 1.33 -1.01 -3.98
CA ALA A 73 0.98 -1.34 -5.36
C ALA A 73 2.20 -1.28 -6.30
N LYS A 74 3.06 -0.27 -6.14
CA LYS A 74 4.32 -0.15 -6.90
C LYS A 74 5.32 -1.27 -6.61
N MET A 75 5.38 -1.78 -5.39
CA MET A 75 6.24 -2.94 -5.08
C MET A 75 5.69 -4.25 -5.65
N LEU A 76 4.36 -4.43 -5.66
CA LEU A 76 3.73 -5.65 -6.16
C LEU A 76 3.70 -5.70 -7.69
N GLN A 77 3.57 -4.55 -8.36
CA GLN A 77 3.37 -4.47 -9.81
C GLN A 77 4.43 -5.23 -10.63
N PRO A 78 5.76 -5.07 -10.42
CA PRO A 78 6.76 -5.78 -11.21
C PRO A 78 6.64 -7.30 -11.10
N PHE A 79 6.43 -7.80 -9.88
CA PHE A 79 6.25 -9.22 -9.62
C PHE A 79 5.02 -9.76 -10.36
N LEU A 80 3.90 -9.07 -10.29
CA LEU A 80 2.67 -9.50 -10.94
C LEU A 80 2.78 -9.45 -12.46
N VAL A 81 3.37 -8.39 -13.02
CA VAL A 81 3.61 -8.30 -14.47
C VAL A 81 4.48 -9.46 -14.93
N LEU A 82 5.46 -9.88 -14.13
CA LEU A 82 6.33 -11.00 -14.45
C LEU A 82 5.56 -12.34 -14.45
N TYR A 83 4.80 -12.62 -13.38
CA TYR A 83 4.13 -13.90 -13.17
C TYR A 83 2.74 -14.05 -13.82
N GLN A 84 2.13 -12.95 -14.28
CA GLN A 84 0.87 -12.98 -15.04
C GLN A 84 1.09 -13.07 -16.56
N ARG A 85 2.32 -13.30 -17.01
CA ARG A 85 2.65 -13.61 -18.40
C ARG A 85 2.56 -15.11 -18.63
N TYR A 86 2.23 -15.51 -19.87
CA TYR A 86 2.26 -16.91 -20.32
C TYR A 86 3.72 -17.40 -20.48
N LYS A 87 4.49 -17.44 -19.40
CA LYS A 87 5.87 -17.93 -19.35
C LYS A 87 6.03 -18.93 -18.20
N PRO A 88 6.81 -20.02 -18.36
CA PRO A 88 7.00 -21.04 -17.34
C PRO A 88 7.97 -20.56 -16.24
N LEU A 89 7.54 -19.58 -15.44
CA LEU A 89 8.36 -18.97 -14.39
C LEU A 89 8.23 -19.64 -13.01
N VAL A 90 7.45 -20.71 -12.92
CA VAL A 90 7.22 -21.47 -11.67
C VAL A 90 8.52 -21.82 -10.92
N PRO A 91 9.63 -22.25 -11.58
CA PRO A 91 10.87 -22.55 -10.87
C PRO A 91 11.48 -21.37 -10.10
N PHE A 92 11.21 -20.13 -10.53
CA PHE A 92 11.74 -18.92 -9.92
C PHE A 92 10.81 -18.31 -8.85
N LEU A 93 9.55 -18.79 -8.78
CA LEU A 93 8.50 -18.21 -7.95
C LEU A 93 8.89 -18.10 -6.49
N ALA A 94 9.47 -19.15 -5.92
CA ALA A 94 9.86 -19.18 -4.52
C ALA A 94 10.92 -18.12 -4.18
N GLY A 95 11.94 -17.97 -5.03
CA GLY A 95 13.02 -17.00 -4.85
C GLY A 95 12.55 -15.56 -5.03
N ASP A 96 11.76 -15.31 -6.07
CA ASP A 96 11.21 -13.98 -6.34
C ASP A 96 10.21 -13.54 -5.28
N LEU A 97 9.39 -14.47 -4.78
CA LEU A 97 8.46 -14.19 -3.70
C LEU A 97 9.20 -13.89 -2.39
N PHE A 98 10.23 -14.66 -2.06
CA PHE A 98 11.07 -14.38 -0.89
C PHE A 98 11.63 -12.95 -0.97
N THR A 99 12.20 -12.60 -2.12
CA THR A 99 12.74 -11.25 -2.39
C THR A 99 11.66 -10.17 -2.24
N LEU A 100 10.48 -10.36 -2.84
CA LEU A 100 9.36 -9.43 -2.74
C LEU A 100 8.92 -9.21 -1.29
N VAL A 101 8.69 -10.29 -0.54
CA VAL A 101 8.22 -10.20 0.85
C VAL A 101 9.30 -9.58 1.73
N LYS A 102 10.56 -9.95 1.55
CA LYS A 102 11.69 -9.38 2.28
C LYS A 102 11.79 -7.87 2.06
N ASN A 103 11.70 -7.43 0.80
CA ASN A 103 11.71 -6.01 0.45
C ASN A 103 10.54 -5.25 1.08
N ILE A 104 9.33 -5.81 1.08
CA ILE A 104 8.15 -5.20 1.73
C ILE A 104 8.39 -5.06 3.24
N LEU A 105 8.90 -6.10 3.90
CA LEU A 105 9.17 -6.09 5.33
C LEU A 105 10.21 -5.04 5.73
N GLU A 106 11.29 -4.94 4.97
CA GLU A 106 12.36 -3.96 5.19
C GLU A 106 11.91 -2.53 4.86
N HIS A 107 11.16 -2.36 3.78
CA HIS A 107 10.67 -1.04 3.34
C HIS A 107 9.72 -0.40 4.34
N PHE A 108 8.79 -1.17 4.91
CA PHE A 108 7.81 -0.65 5.88
C PHE A 108 8.23 -0.82 7.34
N GLN A 109 9.29 -1.57 7.62
CA GLN A 109 9.84 -1.78 8.97
C GLN A 109 8.79 -2.28 9.99
N VAL A 110 7.89 -3.17 9.52
CA VAL A 110 6.74 -3.64 10.31
C VAL A 110 7.08 -4.65 11.40
N LEU A 111 8.24 -5.32 11.28
CA LEU A 111 8.77 -6.28 12.25
C LEU A 111 9.95 -5.68 13.03
N LYS A 112 10.21 -6.24 14.23
CA LYS A 112 11.45 -5.97 14.95
C LYS A 112 12.66 -6.40 14.11
N HIS A 113 13.77 -5.69 14.28
CA HIS A 113 14.95 -5.85 13.43
C HIS A 113 15.56 -7.26 13.51
N ASP A 114 15.62 -7.86 14.70
CA ASP A 114 16.07 -9.25 14.90
C ASP A 114 15.16 -10.25 14.17
N LYS A 115 13.84 -10.05 14.23
CA LYS A 115 12.85 -10.91 13.57
C LYS A 115 12.86 -10.77 12.05
N CYS A 116 13.05 -9.56 11.55
CA CYS A 116 13.24 -9.36 10.12
C CYS A 116 14.52 -10.08 9.64
N LYS A 117 15.62 -9.98 10.39
CA LYS A 117 16.89 -10.66 10.08
C LYS A 117 16.80 -12.18 10.11
N SER A 118 16.00 -12.76 11.01
CA SER A 118 15.81 -14.21 11.06
C SER A 118 15.10 -14.77 9.82
N ILE A 119 14.37 -13.94 9.07
CA ILE A 119 13.78 -14.32 7.79
C ILE A 119 14.86 -14.16 6.71
N ASN A 120 15.68 -15.20 6.52
CA ASN A 120 16.85 -15.20 5.62
C ASN A 120 16.71 -16.19 4.45
N SER A 121 15.65 -16.98 4.43
CA SER A 121 15.39 -18.01 3.42
C SER A 121 13.89 -18.22 3.22
N ILE A 122 13.51 -18.86 2.11
CA ILE A 122 12.10 -19.21 1.85
C ILE A 122 11.51 -20.11 2.94
N SER A 123 12.29 -21.05 3.48
CA SER A 123 11.83 -21.95 4.55
C SER A 123 11.51 -21.17 5.83
N SER A 124 12.40 -20.26 6.24
CA SER A 124 12.17 -19.37 7.38
C SER A 124 10.96 -18.46 7.16
N LEU A 125 10.72 -18.01 5.92
CA LEU A 125 9.57 -17.17 5.56
C LEU A 125 8.25 -17.96 5.63
N CYS A 126 8.21 -19.18 5.07
CA CYS A 126 7.03 -20.04 5.10
C CYS A 126 6.65 -20.47 6.52
N SER A 127 7.62 -20.56 7.42
CA SER A 127 7.42 -20.95 8.82
C SER A 127 7.08 -19.75 9.72
N PHE A 128 7.19 -18.52 9.22
CA PHE A 128 6.98 -17.31 10.01
C PHE A 128 5.49 -17.00 10.18
N TYR A 129 5.06 -16.78 11.43
CA TYR A 129 3.67 -16.45 11.74
C TYR A 129 3.44 -14.94 11.82
N PHE A 130 2.83 -14.36 10.78
CA PHE A 130 2.57 -12.92 10.63
C PHE A 130 1.45 -12.35 11.52
N ALA A 131 0.92 -13.13 12.47
CA ALA A 131 -0.11 -12.67 13.41
C ALA A 131 0.39 -12.50 14.86
N ASP A 132 1.64 -12.90 15.15
CA ASP A 132 2.22 -12.75 16.47
C ASP A 132 2.73 -11.32 16.73
N VAL A 133 1.96 -10.60 17.55
CA VAL A 133 2.21 -9.20 17.93
C VAL A 133 3.57 -9.00 18.61
N VAL A 134 4.13 -10.04 19.24
CA VAL A 134 5.43 -9.97 19.91
C VAL A 134 6.56 -9.69 18.90
N ASN A 135 6.37 -10.07 17.63
CA ASN A 135 7.35 -9.86 16.56
C ASN A 135 7.24 -8.48 15.90
N PHE A 136 6.18 -7.73 16.17
CA PHE A 136 5.90 -6.48 15.49
C PHE A 136 6.73 -5.34 16.08
N ASN A 137 7.07 -4.39 15.22
CA ASN A 137 7.71 -3.16 15.64
C ASN A 137 6.69 -2.22 16.31
N CYS A 138 7.16 -1.27 17.11
CA CYS A 138 6.30 -0.21 17.62
C CYS A 138 5.83 0.69 16.47
N ALA A 139 4.59 1.20 16.54
CA ALA A 139 3.99 1.96 15.45
C ALA A 139 4.77 3.24 15.10
N ASP A 140 5.50 3.84 16.02
CA ASP A 140 6.37 5.01 15.77
C ASP A 140 7.53 4.70 14.83
N LYS A 141 8.03 3.46 14.85
CA LYS A 141 9.17 2.97 14.04
C LYS A 141 8.75 2.46 12.66
N VAL A 142 7.46 2.24 12.42
CA VAL A 142 6.95 1.81 11.12
C VAL A 142 7.15 2.93 10.09
N SER A 143 7.62 2.57 8.90
CA SER A 143 7.70 3.49 7.75
C SER A 143 6.43 3.40 6.91
N ILE A 144 6.02 4.48 6.25
CA ILE A 144 4.98 4.48 5.20
C ILE A 144 5.61 4.36 3.80
N GLY A 145 6.91 4.12 3.75
CA GLY A 145 7.74 4.18 2.54
C GLY A 145 8.33 5.57 2.33
N PHE A 146 9.37 5.65 1.48
CA PHE A 146 10.19 6.85 1.30
C PHE A 146 9.37 8.13 1.03
N ILE A 147 8.50 8.08 0.01
CA ILE A 147 7.65 9.22 -0.38
C ILE A 147 6.62 9.53 0.74
N GLY A 148 6.08 8.49 1.37
CA GLY A 148 5.10 8.65 2.44
C GLY A 148 5.67 9.33 3.67
N ASP A 149 6.86 8.93 4.08
CA ASP A 149 7.57 9.53 5.21
C ASP A 149 7.97 10.98 4.92
N GLU A 150 8.38 11.30 3.70
CA GLU A 150 8.67 12.68 3.30
C GLU A 150 7.42 13.57 3.35
N LEU A 151 6.28 13.09 2.83
CA LEU A 151 5.00 13.81 2.89
C LEU A 151 4.53 14.01 4.33
N LEU A 152 4.72 13.01 5.20
CA LEU A 152 4.40 13.13 6.62
C LEU A 152 5.28 14.15 7.33
N LYS A 153 6.59 14.18 7.03
CA LYS A 153 7.50 15.21 7.55
C LYS A 153 7.05 16.62 7.14
N LYS A 154 6.67 16.82 5.87
CA LYS A 154 6.15 18.10 5.38
C LYS A 154 4.84 18.50 6.10
N LYS A 155 3.90 17.57 6.28
CA LYS A 155 2.64 17.83 6.99
C LYS A 155 2.83 18.14 8.47
N ARG A 156 3.79 17.49 9.14
CA ARG A 156 4.18 17.81 10.53
C ARG A 156 4.77 19.21 10.64
N ALA A 157 5.68 19.58 9.73
CA ALA A 157 6.29 20.91 9.71
C ALA A 157 5.23 22.02 9.55
N LYS A 158 4.18 21.76 8.78
CA LYS A 158 3.05 22.68 8.58
C LYS A 158 1.96 22.62 9.66
N LYS A 159 2.11 21.77 10.69
CA LYS A 159 1.08 21.50 11.73
C LYS A 159 -0.28 21.06 11.17
N GLU A 160 -0.31 20.48 9.98
CA GLU A 160 -1.52 19.94 9.32
C GLU A 160 -1.85 18.51 9.79
N ALA A 161 -0.96 17.89 10.57
CA ALA A 161 -1.13 16.55 11.09
C ALA A 161 -0.72 16.49 12.57
N SER A 162 -1.62 15.99 13.41
CA SER A 162 -1.29 15.71 14.81
C SER A 162 -0.37 14.49 14.90
N ASP A 163 0.41 14.39 15.98
CA ASP A 163 1.23 13.20 16.22
C ASP A 163 0.39 11.93 16.34
N LYS A 164 -0.81 12.04 16.90
CA LYS A 164 -1.80 10.97 16.97
C LYS A 164 -2.18 10.48 15.58
N ASP A 165 -2.51 11.38 14.65
CA ASP A 165 -2.90 11.01 13.28
C ASP A 165 -1.78 10.25 12.56
N VAL A 166 -0.53 10.67 12.79
CA VAL A 166 0.62 10.03 12.15
C VAL A 166 0.85 8.64 12.74
N LEU A 167 0.71 8.49 14.05
CA LEU A 167 0.82 7.20 14.71
C LEU A 167 -0.29 6.24 14.28
N ASP A 168 -1.52 6.72 14.16
CA ASP A 168 -2.67 5.94 13.70
C ASP A 168 -2.49 5.51 12.23
N LEU A 169 -1.98 6.39 11.37
CA LEU A 169 -1.64 6.04 9.98
C LEU A 169 -0.57 4.94 9.92
N LYS A 170 0.50 5.06 10.72
CA LYS A 170 1.56 4.05 10.81
C LYS A 170 1.03 2.70 11.33
N ARG A 171 0.17 2.72 12.33
CA ARG A 171 -0.52 1.52 12.85
C ARG A 171 -1.41 0.87 11.79
N ASN A 172 -2.17 1.67 11.05
CA ASN A 172 -3.02 1.19 9.96
C ASN A 172 -2.18 0.58 8.82
N CYS A 173 -1.06 1.22 8.47
CA CYS A 173 -0.08 0.71 7.51
C CYS A 173 0.47 -0.65 7.95
N GLN A 174 0.97 -0.74 9.18
CA GLN A 174 1.49 -1.98 9.75
C GLN A 174 0.46 -3.11 9.68
N ARG A 175 -0.78 -2.84 10.12
CA ARG A 175 -1.88 -3.81 10.07
C ARG A 175 -2.20 -4.25 8.64
N PHE A 176 -2.21 -3.32 7.70
CA PHE A 176 -2.46 -3.62 6.29
C PHE A 176 -1.39 -4.55 5.71
N ILE A 177 -0.11 -4.20 5.88
CA ILE A 177 1.02 -5.00 5.37
C ILE A 177 1.02 -6.39 5.98
N LEU A 178 0.87 -6.51 7.30
CA LEU A 178 0.89 -7.81 8.00
C LEU A 178 -0.27 -8.71 7.56
N ARG A 179 -1.49 -8.16 7.43
CA ARG A 179 -2.64 -8.93 6.91
C ARG A 179 -2.46 -9.36 5.46
N MET A 180 -1.90 -8.48 4.63
CA MET A 180 -1.60 -8.80 3.24
C MET A 180 -0.57 -9.94 3.15
N LEU A 181 0.52 -9.87 3.91
CA LEU A 181 1.54 -10.91 3.97
C LEU A 181 0.99 -12.22 4.53
N GLN A 182 0.18 -12.18 5.58
CA GLN A 182 -0.50 -13.37 6.11
C GLN A 182 -1.38 -14.04 5.04
N THR A 183 -2.14 -13.25 4.27
CA THR A 183 -2.99 -13.76 3.19
C THR A 183 -2.17 -14.34 2.05
N LEU A 184 -1.08 -13.66 1.67
CA LEU A 184 -0.17 -14.11 0.62
C LEU A 184 0.49 -15.44 1.01
N MET A 185 1.06 -15.51 2.20
CA MET A 185 1.73 -16.71 2.69
C MET A 185 0.76 -17.87 2.90
N GLY A 186 -0.48 -17.61 3.32
CA GLY A 186 -1.53 -18.64 3.36
C GLY A 186 -1.79 -19.31 2.01
N LYS A 187 -1.73 -18.55 0.90
CA LYS A 187 -1.89 -19.10 -0.46
C LYS A 187 -0.62 -19.78 -0.98
N VAL A 188 0.53 -19.19 -0.69
CA VAL A 188 1.83 -19.64 -1.19
C VAL A 188 2.27 -20.93 -0.51
N SER A 189 2.09 -21.07 0.80
CA SER A 189 2.50 -22.28 1.52
C SER A 189 1.79 -23.52 0.94
N HIS A 190 0.52 -23.39 0.55
CA HIS A 190 -0.17 -24.43 -0.22
C HIS A 190 0.49 -24.66 -1.58
N PHE A 191 0.77 -23.64 -2.38
CA PHE A 191 1.33 -23.83 -3.72
C PHE A 191 2.76 -24.41 -3.72
N VAL A 192 3.65 -23.90 -2.86
CA VAL A 192 5.06 -24.33 -2.78
C VAL A 192 5.17 -25.77 -2.28
N LEU A 193 4.36 -26.17 -1.29
CA LEU A 193 4.33 -27.57 -0.82
C LEU A 193 3.88 -28.55 -1.92
N TYR A 194 2.99 -28.13 -2.81
CA TYR A 194 2.51 -28.96 -3.92
C TYR A 194 3.51 -29.00 -5.08
N CYS A 195 4.10 -27.87 -5.48
CA CYS A 195 5.11 -27.84 -6.55
C CYS A 195 6.38 -28.59 -6.18
N TRP A 196 6.82 -28.56 -4.91
CA TRP A 196 8.00 -29.31 -4.47
C TRP A 196 7.77 -30.83 -4.60
N LYS A 197 6.55 -31.32 -4.31
CA LYS A 197 6.19 -32.73 -4.53
C LYS A 197 6.18 -33.12 -6.02
N CYS A 198 5.86 -32.20 -6.92
CA CYS A 198 5.82 -32.48 -8.36
C CYS A 198 7.19 -32.38 -9.06
N LEU A 199 8.18 -31.69 -8.47
CA LEU A 199 9.54 -31.55 -9.02
C LEU A 199 10.50 -32.65 -8.54
N LEU A 200 10.09 -33.47 -7.56
CA LEU A 200 10.85 -34.62 -7.03
C LEU A 200 10.28 -35.98 -7.47
N LEU A 201 9.34 -35.99 -8.43
CA LEU A 201 8.85 -37.18 -9.15
C LEU A 201 9.27 -37.06 -10.61
#